data_AF-A0A933VQ57-F1
#
_entry.id   AF-A0A933VQ57-F1
#
_cell.length_a   1.000
_cell.length_b   1.000
_cell.length_c   1.000
_cell.angle_alpha   90.00
_cell.angle_beta   90.00
_cell.angle_gamma   90.00
#
_symmetry.space_group_name_H-M   'P 1'
#
loop_
_entity.id
_entity.type
_entity.pdbx_description
1 polymer ?
#
loop_
_entity_poly.entity_id
_entity_poly.type
_entity_poly.pdbx_seq_one_letter_code
_entity_poly.pdbx_strand_id
1 'polypeptide(L)' 'MVNGFVNADPGYTETTLVLNPFSDLTLELFGPDIGAHARTAIGGATCPLNLPLVVSAEVEWS' A
#
# COMPACT_ATOMS: atom_id res chain seq x y z
N MET A 1 5.33 8.37 -4.16
CA MET A 1 5.19 6.93 -4.50
C MET A 1 4.76 6.15 -3.27
N VAL A 2 3.86 5.18 -3.39
CA VAL A 2 3.34 4.37 -2.27
C VAL A 2 3.91 2.95 -2.33
N ASN A 3 4.41 2.43 -1.21
CA ASN A 3 4.96 1.08 -1.11
C ASN A 3 4.24 0.31 -0.01
N GLY A 4 3.66 -0.84 -0.36
CA GLY A 4 3.03 -1.77 0.57
C GLY A 4 3.88 -3.03 0.73
N PHE A 5 4.23 -3.33 1.98
CA PHE A 5 4.85 -4.59 2.36
C PHE A 5 3.81 -5.46 3.06
N VAL A 6 3.38 -6.53 2.40
CA VAL A 6 2.31 -7.41 2.86
C VAL A 6 2.92 -8.64 3.53
N ASN A 7 2.47 -8.95 4.73
CA ASN A 7 2.80 -10.22 5.37
C ASN A 7 2.04 -11.33 4.64
N ALA A 8 2.77 -12.13 3.87
CA ALA A 8 2.16 -13.10 2.97
C ALA A 8 3.02 -14.35 2.81
N ASP A 9 2.34 -15.51 2.77
CA ASP A 9 2.99 -16.77 2.46
C ASP A 9 3.52 -16.78 1.01
N PRO A 10 4.58 -17.58 0.74
CA PRO A 10 5.07 -17.77 -0.62
C PRO A 10 3.95 -18.22 -1.57
N GLY A 11 3.77 -17.48 -2.67
CA GLY A 11 2.75 -17.78 -3.69
C GLY A 11 1.41 -17.07 -3.48
N TYR A 12 1.24 -16.28 -2.42
CA TYR A 12 0.08 -15.38 -2.31
C TYR A 12 0.16 -14.28 -3.36
N THR A 13 -0.85 -14.21 -4.24
CA THR A 13 -0.86 -13.33 -5.43
C THR A 13 -1.71 -12.08 -5.26
N GLU A 14 -2.43 -11.96 -4.15
CA GLU A 14 -3.42 -10.90 -3.93
C GLU A 14 -2.84 -9.71 -3.12
N THR A 15 -1.51 -9.55 -3.09
CA THR A 15 -0.84 -8.46 -2.36
C THR A 15 -1.33 -7.07 -2.78
N THR A 16 -1.66 -6.91 -4.06
CA THR A 16 -2.19 -5.66 -4.61
C THR A 16 -3.60 -5.36 -4.08
N LEU A 17 -4.42 -6.38 -3.86
CA LEU A 17 -5.77 -6.22 -3.29
C LEU A 17 -5.69 -5.78 -1.82
N VAL A 18 -4.72 -6.29 -1.06
CA VAL A 18 -4.49 -5.92 0.35
C VAL A 18 -4.15 -4.43 0.49
N LEU A 19 -3.50 -3.82 -0.51
CA LEU A 19 -3.16 -2.39 -0.50
C LEU A 19 -4.30 -1.48 -1.00
N ASN A 20 -5.35 -2.01 -1.65
CA ASN A 20 -6.45 -1.21 -2.20
C ASN A 20 -7.11 -0.27 -1.19
N PRO A 21 -7.46 -0.69 0.04
CA PRO A 21 -8.14 0.19 0.99
C PRO A 21 -7.33 1.44 1.35
N PHE A 22 -6.00 1.37 1.33
CA PHE A 22 -5.16 2.56 1.50
C PHE A 22 -5.31 3.53 0.32
N SER A 23 -5.30 3.00 -0.91
CA SER A 23 -5.48 3.80 -2.11
C SER A 23 -6.86 4.42 -2.19
N ASP A 24 -7.91 3.65 -1.89
CA ASP A 24 -9.30 4.09 -1.89
C ASP A 24 -9.50 5.23 -0.86
N LEU A 25 -8.98 5.07 0.36
CA LEU A 25 -9.04 6.12 1.38
C LEU A 25 -8.29 7.38 0.96
N THR A 26 -7.13 7.24 0.33
CA THR A 26 -6.35 8.39 -0.16
C THR A 26 -7.13 9.15 -1.24
N LEU A 27 -7.77 8.45 -2.16
CA LEU A 27 -8.62 9.05 -3.20
C LEU A 27 -9.88 9.69 -2.61
N GLU A 28 -10.49 9.08 -1.60
CA GLU A 28 -11.65 9.63 -0.90
C GLU A 28 -11.31 10.96 -0.19
N LEU A 29 -10.17 11.01 0.50
CA LEU A 29 -9.77 12.18 1.30
C LEU A 29 -9.24 13.33 0.45
N PHE A 30 -8.46 13.04 -0.58
CA PHE A 30 -7.73 14.06 -1.36
C PHE A 30 -8.30 14.27 -2.77
N GLY A 31 -9.29 13.49 -3.17
CA GLY A 31 -9.82 13.50 -4.53
C GLY A 31 -8.88 12.85 -5.55
N PRO A 32 -9.35 12.64 -6.79
CA PRO A 32 -8.58 11.92 -7.80
C PRO A 32 -7.34 12.67 -8.29
N ASP A 33 -7.34 14.01 -8.30
CA ASP A 33 -6.23 14.79 -8.84
C ASP A 33 -5.02 14.83 -7.89
N ILE A 34 -5.24 14.87 -6.58
CA ILE A 34 -4.18 14.90 -5.55
C ILE A 34 -3.90 13.49 -5.02
N GLY A 35 -4.96 12.69 -4.83
CA GLY A 35 -4.87 11.38 -4.22
C GLY A 35 -4.40 10.27 -5.16
N ALA A 36 -4.37 10.48 -6.48
CA ALA A 36 -3.83 9.50 -7.42
C ALA A 36 -2.31 9.32 -7.23
N HIS A 37 -1.85 8.08 -7.13
CA HIS A 37 -0.46 7.77 -6.87
C HIS A 37 0.02 6.49 -7.54
N ALA A 38 1.29 6.47 -7.94
CA ALA A 38 1.98 5.23 -8.28
C ALA A 38 2.23 4.38 -7.02
N ARG A 39 2.10 3.05 -7.15
CA ARG A 39 2.30 2.14 -6.01
C ARG A 39 2.98 0.82 -6.34
N THR A 40 3.56 0.20 -5.32
CA THR A 40 3.99 -1.21 -5.33
C THR A 40 3.41 -1.96 -4.14
N ALA A 41 3.16 -3.25 -4.30
CA ALA A 41 2.67 -4.12 -3.23
C ALA A 41 3.37 -5.48 -3.32
N ILE A 42 4.35 -5.71 -2.44
CA ILE A 42 5.14 -6.94 -2.43
C ILE A 42 4.82 -7.79 -1.19
N GLY A 43 4.81 -9.10 -1.38
CA GLY A 43 4.71 -10.06 -0.29
C GLY A 43 6.07 -10.31 0.34
N GLY A 44 6.11 -10.46 1.65
CA GLY A 44 7.30 -10.89 2.37
C GLY A 44 6.96 -11.75 3.58
N ALA A 45 7.98 -12.45 4.08
CA ALA A 45 7.80 -13.50 5.08
C ALA A 45 7.26 -12.98 6.43
N THR A 46 7.58 -11.74 6.83
CA THR A 46 7.10 -11.17 8.10
C THR A 46 7.20 -9.65 8.09
N CYS A 47 6.12 -8.96 8.46
CA CYS A 47 6.14 -7.53 8.75
C CYS A 47 6.54 -7.25 10.22
N PRO A 48 7.14 -6.08 10.51
CA PRO A 48 7.33 -5.63 11.88
C PRO A 48 6.04 -5.71 12.71
N LEU A 49 6.19 -6.06 14.00
CA LEU A 49 5.08 -6.16 14.97
C LEU A 49 3.98 -7.16 14.57
N ASN A 50 4.26 -8.10 13.67
CA ASN A 50 3.30 -9.05 13.14
C ASN A 50 2.06 -8.36 12.50
N LEU A 51 2.26 -7.19 11.90
CA LEU A 51 1.20 -6.50 11.17
C LEU A 51 0.89 -7.24 9.85
N PRO A 52 -0.35 -7.16 9.34
CA PRO A 52 -0.69 -7.75 8.05
C PRO A 52 -0.12 -6.95 6.86
N LEU A 53 0.06 -5.64 7.03
CA LEU A 53 0.53 -4.70 6.01
C LEU A 53 1.29 -3.56 6.69
N VAL A 54 2.40 -3.15 6.10
CA VAL A 54 3.07 -1.88 6.40
C VAL A 54 3.10 -1.03 5.13
N VAL A 55 2.70 0.23 5.24
CA VAL A 55 2.66 1.16 4.12
C VAL A 55 3.65 2.30 4.35
N SER A 56 4.40 2.65 3.31
CA SER A 56 5.22 3.86 3.24
C SER A 56 4.80 4.68 2.03
N ALA A 57 4.83 6.01 2.17
CA ALA A 57 4.48 6.91 1.09
C ALA A 57 5.46 8.08 1.04
N GLU A 58 5.86 8.44 -0.18
CA GLU A 58 6.56 9.68 -0.49
C GLU A 58 5.56 10.63 -1.15
N VAL A 59 5.49 11.84 -0.64
CA VAL A 59 4.60 12.90 -1.10
C VAL A 59 5.40 14.09 -1.58
N GLU A 60 4.91 14.74 -2.63
CA GLU A 60 5.40 16.05 -3.05
C GLU A 60 4.61 17.13 -2.29
N TRP A 61 5.33 18.16 -1.85
CA TRP A 61 4.73 19.33 -1.23
C TRP A 61 5.11 20.57 -2.05
N SER A 62 4.10 21.27 -2.58
CA SER A 62 4.24 22.49 -3.39
C SER A 62 3.66 23.70 -2.67
#